data_AF-K1XHY0-F1
#
_entry.id   AF-K1XHY0-F1
#
_cell.length_a   1.000
_cell.length_b   1.000
_cell.length_c   1.000
_cell.angle_alpha   90.00
_cell.angle_beta   90.00
_cell.angle_gamma   90.00
#
_symmetry.space_group_name_H-M   'P 1'
#
loop_
_entity.id
_entity.type
_entity.pdbx_description
1 polymer ?
#
loop_
_entity_poly.entity_id
_entity_poly.type
_entity_poly.pdbx_seq_one_letter_code
_entity_poly.pdbx_strand_id
1 'polypeptide(L)'
;MSFTHLHGHSTFSFLEAIGKPAYIIKKAKELWMDAITITDYNGMYGMVKFYQLAKDAGIKPIIGVELGFVMDINSQFSEQQIGNIVIIAKSKEWYQSLMELTSFANKEGIKGKPKLDLQALKTFWREIICLFGWANSWIGKMISLDEKESKMIEIIHMLQDTLGKENVYLEIIAQDYNETNESKKVNEILLAIAEKEQIECVVNNNYFYPAKEDKQAREVALAIKDGLKIYDENRRKPKGQFHIMTEAEIREILENNGLDKNIINQLIQTNNKIADQVTTAIDLNQTLFPNYETPEDVKELYEQYKAGLVVKE
;
A
#
# COMPACT_ATOMS: atom_id res chain seq x y z
N MET A 1 -3.40 -16.28 -13.74
CA MET A 1 -2.59 -15.58 -12.74
C MET A 1 -2.79 -16.28 -11.41
N SER A 2 -1.71 -16.58 -10.68
CA SER A 2 -1.79 -16.95 -9.26
C SER A 2 -2.38 -15.80 -8.44
N PHE A 3 -3.01 -16.07 -7.29
CA PHE A 3 -3.42 -15.02 -6.34
C PHE A 3 -2.34 -13.95 -6.11
N THR A 4 -2.74 -12.69 -6.16
CA THR A 4 -1.86 -11.54 -5.93
C THR A 4 -2.28 -10.76 -4.69
N HIS A 5 -1.35 -10.61 -3.74
CA HIS A 5 -1.48 -9.68 -2.62
C HIS A 5 -1.44 -8.25 -3.15
N LEU A 6 -2.38 -7.40 -2.73
CA LEU A 6 -2.44 -5.97 -3.05
C LEU A 6 -2.03 -5.06 -1.88
N HIS A 7 -1.84 -5.64 -0.70
CA HIS A 7 -1.42 -4.92 0.51
C HIS A 7 -0.30 -5.71 1.20
N GLY A 8 0.87 -5.10 1.30
CA GLY A 8 2.00 -5.70 1.99
C GLY A 8 3.16 -4.75 2.21
N HIS A 9 3.93 -5.01 3.24
CA HIS A 9 4.97 -4.13 3.73
C HIS A 9 6.35 -4.74 3.58
N SER A 10 7.29 -3.88 3.20
CA SER A 10 8.71 -4.19 3.18
C SER A 10 9.42 -3.59 4.40
N THR A 11 10.71 -3.86 4.53
CA THR A 11 11.58 -3.26 5.58
C THR A 11 11.56 -1.73 5.60
N PHE A 12 11.05 -1.08 4.55
CA PHE A 12 10.91 0.37 4.46
C PHE A 12 9.67 0.92 5.18
N SER A 13 8.75 0.04 5.60
CA SER A 13 7.83 0.31 6.69
C SER A 13 8.59 0.20 8.03
N PHE A 14 9.34 1.26 8.34
CA PHE A 14 10.40 1.23 9.35
C PHE A 14 9.95 0.67 10.70
N LEU A 15 10.63 -0.40 11.12
CA LEU A 15 10.42 -1.15 12.35
C LEU A 15 8.98 -1.70 12.56
N GLU A 16 8.17 -1.74 11.49
CA GLU A 16 6.86 -2.42 11.47
C GLU A 16 6.92 -3.74 10.68
N ALA A 17 7.67 -3.73 9.56
CA ALA A 17 7.96 -4.88 8.72
C ALA A 17 9.48 -5.10 8.59
N ILE A 18 9.84 -6.34 8.25
CA ILE A 18 11.24 -6.78 8.21
C ILE A 18 11.66 -7.39 6.86
N GLY A 19 10.70 -7.56 5.93
CA GLY A 19 10.96 -8.11 4.61
C GLY A 19 11.75 -7.17 3.72
N LYS A 20 13.06 -7.39 3.57
CA LYS A 20 13.84 -6.67 2.53
C LYS A 20 13.26 -7.00 1.15
N PRO A 21 13.21 -6.05 0.19
CA PRO A 21 12.66 -6.31 -1.14
C PRO A 21 13.20 -7.58 -1.80
N ALA A 22 14.52 -7.84 -1.71
CA ALA A 22 15.12 -9.06 -2.26
C ALA A 22 14.55 -10.36 -1.67
N TYR A 23 14.23 -10.39 -0.37
CA TYR A 23 13.64 -11.58 0.27
C TYR A 23 12.15 -11.72 -0.05
N ILE A 24 11.43 -10.60 -0.20
CA ILE A 24 10.05 -10.62 -0.68
C ILE A 24 9.99 -11.23 -2.08
N ILE A 25 10.82 -10.75 -3.02
CA ILE A 25 10.89 -11.28 -4.39
C ILE A 25 11.31 -12.75 -4.40
N LYS A 26 12.31 -13.13 -3.60
CA LYS A 26 12.73 -14.53 -3.47
C LYS A 26 11.56 -15.42 -3.01
N LYS A 27 10.83 -15.00 -1.97
CA LYS A 27 9.70 -15.75 -1.45
C LYS A 27 8.55 -15.84 -2.46
N ALA A 28 8.23 -14.74 -3.13
CA ALA A 28 7.22 -14.72 -4.20
C ALA A 28 7.57 -15.73 -5.31
N LYS A 29 8.85 -15.83 -5.69
CA LYS A 29 9.33 -16.81 -6.67
C LYS A 29 9.21 -18.26 -6.17
N GLU A 30 9.56 -18.53 -4.91
CA GLU A 30 9.39 -19.84 -4.28
C GLU A 30 7.92 -20.29 -4.24
N LEU A 31 7.00 -19.33 -4.10
CA LEU A 31 5.56 -19.55 -4.09
C LEU A 31 4.91 -19.48 -5.48
N TRP A 32 5.71 -19.38 -6.55
CA TRP A 32 5.23 -19.30 -7.94
C TRP A 32 4.24 -18.17 -8.21
N MET A 33 4.46 -17.01 -7.56
CA MET A 33 3.62 -15.83 -7.75
C MET A 33 4.00 -15.08 -9.03
N ASP A 34 2.99 -14.73 -9.84
CA ASP A 34 3.16 -13.92 -11.05
C ASP A 34 3.37 -12.43 -10.75
N ALA A 35 2.83 -11.94 -9.63
CA ALA A 35 2.92 -10.56 -9.19
C ALA A 35 3.09 -10.44 -7.67
N ILE A 36 3.65 -9.33 -7.21
CA ILE A 36 3.79 -9.03 -5.79
C ILE A 36 3.73 -7.51 -5.58
N THR A 37 3.20 -7.09 -4.43
CA THR A 37 2.93 -5.68 -4.12
C THR A 37 3.74 -5.21 -2.93
N ILE A 38 4.22 -3.96 -2.94
CA ILE A 38 4.58 -3.24 -1.71
C ILE A 38 3.77 -1.95 -1.57
N THR A 39 3.26 -1.71 -0.37
CA THR A 39 2.47 -0.54 0.05
C THR A 39 3.02 -0.05 1.38
N ASP A 40 4.29 0.39 1.36
CA ASP A 40 4.98 0.76 2.59
C ASP A 40 4.33 1.95 3.30
N TYR A 41 4.45 2.00 4.63
CA TYR A 41 3.97 3.14 5.40
C TYR A 41 4.70 4.41 5.02
N ASN A 42 3.94 5.51 4.88
CA ASN A 42 4.43 6.88 4.91
C ASN A 42 5.34 7.29 3.74
N GLY A 43 5.73 6.36 2.88
CA GLY A 43 6.68 6.62 1.82
C GLY A 43 6.96 5.42 0.95
N MET A 44 7.57 5.69 -0.21
CA MET A 44 7.91 4.69 -1.22
C MET A 44 9.42 4.42 -1.27
N TYR A 45 10.09 4.45 -0.12
CA TYR A 45 11.56 4.46 0.01
C TYR A 45 12.24 3.25 -0.68
N GLY A 46 11.57 2.10 -0.67
CA GLY A 46 12.07 0.85 -1.26
C GLY A 46 11.69 0.61 -2.71
N MET A 47 10.88 1.47 -3.32
CA MET A 47 10.14 1.16 -4.54
C MET A 47 11.04 0.85 -5.73
N VAL A 48 12.10 1.63 -5.95
CA VAL A 48 12.97 1.50 -7.13
C VAL A 48 13.72 0.18 -7.07
N LYS A 49 14.25 -0.15 -5.89
CA LYS A 49 14.95 -1.42 -5.66
C LYS A 49 14.00 -2.61 -5.80
N PHE A 50 12.79 -2.51 -5.25
CA PHE A 50 11.77 -3.54 -5.40
C PHE A 50 11.38 -3.75 -6.86
N TYR A 51 11.13 -2.67 -7.60
CA TYR A 51 10.75 -2.70 -9.01
C TYR A 51 11.80 -3.42 -9.86
N GLN A 52 13.08 -3.03 -9.73
CA GLN A 52 14.20 -3.66 -10.45
C GLN A 52 14.29 -5.16 -10.14
N LEU A 53 14.32 -5.52 -8.86
CA LEU A 53 14.44 -6.92 -8.44
C LEU A 53 13.27 -7.79 -8.91
N ALA A 54 12.04 -7.25 -8.87
CA ALA A 54 10.85 -7.96 -9.36
C ALA A 54 10.95 -8.21 -10.87
N LYS A 55 11.29 -7.17 -11.64
CA LYS A 55 11.47 -7.25 -13.10
C LYS A 55 12.55 -8.26 -13.48
N ASP A 56 13.69 -8.23 -12.80
CA ASP A 56 14.79 -9.17 -13.03
C ASP A 56 14.40 -10.62 -12.70
N ALA A 57 13.51 -10.81 -11.73
CA ALA A 57 12.98 -12.11 -11.35
C ALA A 57 11.84 -12.62 -12.25
N GLY A 58 11.35 -11.79 -13.18
CA GLY A 58 10.18 -12.09 -14.01
C GLY A 58 8.85 -11.98 -13.28
N ILE A 59 8.81 -11.29 -12.13
CA ILE A 59 7.61 -11.07 -11.32
C ILE A 59 7.10 -9.66 -11.57
N LYS A 60 5.80 -9.50 -11.79
CA LYS A 60 5.17 -8.20 -11.99
C LYS A 60 5.16 -7.39 -10.66
N PRO A 61 5.85 -6.24 -10.59
CA PRO A 61 5.78 -5.39 -9.41
C PRO A 61 4.49 -4.57 -9.41
N ILE A 62 3.81 -4.54 -8.27
CA ILE A 62 2.73 -3.60 -7.98
C ILE A 62 3.23 -2.66 -6.89
N ILE A 63 3.06 -1.35 -7.11
CA ILE A 63 3.62 -0.31 -6.25
C ILE A 63 2.49 0.53 -5.69
N GLY A 64 2.51 0.69 -4.38
CA GLY A 64 1.62 1.59 -3.68
C GLY A 64 2.27 2.19 -2.45
N VAL A 65 1.44 2.82 -1.63
CA VAL A 65 1.82 3.43 -0.35
C VAL A 65 0.62 3.33 0.59
N GLU A 66 0.89 3.14 1.88
CA GLU A 66 -0.12 3.28 2.92
C GLU A 66 0.09 4.60 3.67
N LEU A 67 -0.95 5.44 3.70
CA LEU A 67 -0.90 6.78 4.29
C LEU A 67 -2.05 6.97 5.27
N GLY A 68 -1.80 7.74 6.32
CA GLY A 68 -2.86 8.17 7.22
C GLY A 68 -3.87 9.04 6.45
N PHE A 69 -5.15 8.91 6.77
CA PHE A 69 -6.22 9.60 6.10
C PHE A 69 -7.17 10.24 7.10
N VAL A 70 -7.75 11.38 6.72
CA VAL A 70 -8.87 12.02 7.40
C VAL A 70 -9.79 12.62 6.34
N MET A 71 -11.05 12.90 6.69
CA MET A 71 -11.96 13.55 5.71
C MET A 71 -11.57 15.00 5.42
N ASP A 72 -11.21 15.76 6.46
CA ASP A 72 -10.87 17.18 6.37
C ASP A 72 -9.83 17.53 7.42
N ILE A 73 -8.64 17.98 7.01
CA ILE A 73 -7.52 18.36 7.89
C ILE A 73 -7.89 19.39 8.97
N ASN A 74 -8.90 20.22 8.74
CA ASN A 74 -9.32 21.29 9.67
C ASN A 74 -10.20 20.78 10.80
N SER A 75 -10.73 19.56 10.68
CA SER A 75 -11.56 18.94 11.71
C SER A 75 -10.70 18.48 12.90
N GLN A 76 -11.26 18.58 14.11
CA GLN A 76 -10.59 18.07 15.30
C GLN A 76 -10.71 16.55 15.36
N PHE A 77 -9.58 15.86 15.18
CA PHE A 77 -9.49 14.41 15.38
C PHE A 77 -8.53 14.07 16.51
N SER A 78 -8.92 13.08 17.31
CA SER A 78 -7.98 12.36 18.17
C SER A 78 -7.07 11.47 17.31
N GLU A 79 -5.87 11.14 17.81
CA GLU A 79 -4.99 10.21 17.08
C GLU A 79 -5.63 8.84 16.86
N GLN A 80 -6.56 8.43 17.73
CA GLN A 80 -7.28 7.15 17.65
C GLN A 80 -8.27 7.08 16.49
N GLN A 81 -8.73 8.24 15.99
CA GLN A 81 -9.66 8.36 14.87
C GLN A 81 -8.95 8.40 13.51
N ILE A 82 -7.62 8.55 13.50
CA ILE A 82 -6.86 8.57 12.26
C ILE A 82 -6.52 7.13 11.90
N GLY A 83 -7.20 6.63 10.87
CA GLY A 83 -6.81 5.40 10.21
C GLY A 83 -6.13 5.67 8.87
N ASN A 84 -5.68 4.61 8.23
CA ASN A 84 -4.97 4.65 6.97
C ASN A 84 -5.85 4.30 5.77
N ILE A 85 -5.33 4.61 4.59
CA ILE A 85 -5.78 4.09 3.30
C ILE A 85 -4.57 3.58 2.53
N VAL A 86 -4.80 2.56 1.70
CA VAL A 86 -3.78 2.04 0.78
C VAL A 86 -4.06 2.58 -0.61
N ILE A 87 -3.02 3.11 -1.25
CA ILE A 87 -3.10 3.67 -2.60
C ILE A 87 -2.13 2.93 -3.50
N ILE A 88 -2.61 2.40 -4.62
CA ILE A 88 -1.82 1.65 -5.61
C ILE A 88 -1.81 2.40 -6.94
N ALA A 89 -0.63 2.44 -7.58
CA ALA A 89 -0.45 2.93 -8.94
C ALA A 89 -0.81 1.85 -9.97
N LYS A 90 -1.72 2.13 -10.91
CA LYS A 90 -2.03 1.30 -12.09
C LYS A 90 -1.25 1.71 -13.34
N SER A 91 -0.72 2.92 -13.48
CA SER A 91 0.05 3.31 -14.68
C SER A 91 1.36 4.05 -14.35
N LYS A 92 2.09 4.47 -15.38
CA LYS A 92 3.30 5.31 -15.28
C LYS A 92 2.99 6.73 -14.85
N GLU A 93 1.95 7.34 -15.40
CA GLU A 93 1.46 8.68 -15.04
C GLU A 93 1.14 8.72 -13.54
N TRP A 94 0.64 7.61 -12.99
CA TRP A 94 0.24 7.53 -11.59
C TRP A 94 1.41 7.40 -10.65
N TYR A 95 2.52 6.80 -11.10
CA TYR A 95 3.75 6.78 -10.32
C TYR A 95 4.20 8.21 -10.00
N GLN A 96 4.07 9.13 -10.96
CA GLN A 96 4.35 10.56 -10.74
C GLN A 96 3.38 11.16 -9.72
N SER A 97 2.07 10.95 -9.89
CA SER A 97 1.07 11.43 -8.93
C SER A 97 1.25 10.84 -7.53
N LEU A 98 1.64 9.58 -7.41
CA LEU A 98 1.90 8.92 -6.13
C LEU A 98 3.15 9.49 -5.46
N MET A 99 4.19 9.84 -6.23
CA MET A 99 5.37 10.56 -5.72
C MET A 99 5.02 11.96 -5.23
N GLU A 100 4.21 12.70 -6.00
CA GLU A 100 3.74 14.04 -5.62
C GLU A 100 2.88 13.99 -4.36
N LEU A 101 1.91 13.08 -4.30
CA LEU A 101 1.02 12.86 -3.16
C LEU A 101 1.81 12.48 -1.90
N THR A 102 2.74 11.54 -2.02
CA THR A 102 3.60 11.11 -0.90
C THR A 102 4.50 12.26 -0.44
N SER A 103 5.02 13.06 -1.37
CA SER A 103 5.83 14.23 -1.05
C SER A 103 5.01 15.32 -0.36
N PHE A 104 3.78 15.55 -0.83
CA PHE A 104 2.83 16.47 -0.21
C PHE A 104 2.49 16.01 1.21
N ALA A 105 2.14 14.74 1.41
CA ALA A 105 1.86 14.18 2.73
C ALA A 105 3.03 14.41 3.70
N ASN A 106 4.27 14.17 3.27
CA ASN A 106 5.44 14.34 4.14
C ASN A 106 5.80 15.81 4.42
N LYS A 107 5.49 16.75 3.51
CA LYS A 107 5.79 18.18 3.67
C LYS A 107 4.71 18.94 4.43
N GLU A 108 3.46 18.76 4.00
CA GLU A 108 2.29 19.53 4.44
C GLU A 108 1.38 18.75 5.39
N GLY A 109 1.67 17.48 5.65
CA GLY A 109 0.80 16.58 6.41
C GLY A 109 0.52 17.01 7.86
N ILE A 110 -0.44 16.33 8.47
CA ILE A 110 -1.04 16.77 9.74
C ILE A 110 -0.11 16.49 10.93
N LYS A 111 0.35 17.56 11.58
CA LYS A 111 1.27 17.54 12.75
C LYS A 111 2.60 16.84 12.42
N GLY A 112 3.15 17.08 11.23
CA GLY A 112 4.43 16.48 10.81
C GLY A 112 4.38 14.98 10.57
N LYS A 113 3.17 14.42 10.42
CA LYS A 113 2.95 13.01 10.03
C LYS A 113 2.37 12.98 8.62
N PRO A 114 2.79 12.02 7.76
CA PRO A 114 2.33 11.93 6.39
C PRO A 114 0.91 11.41 6.33
N LYS A 115 -0.01 12.36 6.37
CA LYS A 115 -1.46 12.17 6.36
C LYS A 115 -2.06 12.98 5.24
N LEU A 116 -3.13 12.45 4.67
CA LEU A 116 -3.88 13.03 3.59
C LEU A 116 -5.30 13.37 4.04
N ASP A 117 -5.90 14.34 3.37
CA ASP A 117 -7.33 14.57 3.41
C ASP A 117 -7.99 14.31 2.04
N LEU A 118 -9.32 14.38 1.99
CA LEU A 118 -10.04 14.15 0.74
C LEU A 118 -9.68 15.19 -0.34
N GLN A 119 -9.34 16.43 0.05
CA GLN A 119 -8.94 17.47 -0.89
C GLN A 119 -7.60 17.15 -1.56
N ALA A 120 -6.61 16.71 -0.78
CA ALA A 120 -5.33 16.25 -1.32
C ALA A 120 -5.55 15.09 -2.30
N LEU A 121 -6.36 14.10 -1.94
CA LEU A 121 -6.71 13.01 -2.86
C LEU A 121 -7.32 13.53 -4.16
N LYS A 122 -8.25 14.49 -4.09
CA LYS A 122 -8.86 15.11 -5.27
C LYS A 122 -7.86 15.86 -6.15
N THR A 123 -6.86 16.53 -5.55
CA THR A 123 -5.82 17.26 -6.29
C THR A 123 -4.90 16.32 -7.07
N PHE A 124 -4.50 15.21 -6.44
CA PHE A 124 -3.57 14.24 -7.02
C PHE A 124 -4.27 13.04 -7.65
N TRP A 125 -5.61 13.04 -7.71
CA TRP A 125 -6.39 11.99 -8.34
C TRP A 125 -6.11 11.97 -9.83
N ARG A 126 -5.45 10.92 -10.30
CA ARG A 126 -5.34 10.59 -11.72
C ARG A 126 -5.32 9.12 -11.89
N GLU A 127 -6.53 8.58 -11.73
CA GLU A 127 -6.80 7.16 -11.68
C GLU A 127 -5.94 6.57 -10.51
N ILE A 128 -6.51 6.09 -9.41
CA ILE A 128 -5.73 5.42 -8.32
C ILE A 128 -6.55 4.23 -7.87
N ILE A 129 -5.95 3.18 -7.33
CA ILE A 129 -6.74 2.19 -6.58
C ILE A 129 -6.60 2.53 -5.11
N CYS A 130 -7.73 2.75 -4.45
CA CYS A 130 -7.83 2.97 -3.03
C CYS A 130 -8.42 1.72 -2.38
N LEU A 131 -7.68 1.14 -1.44
CA LEU A 131 -8.17 0.07 -0.56
C LEU A 131 -8.37 0.64 0.84
N PHE A 132 -9.53 0.34 1.43
CA PHE A 132 -9.90 0.74 2.78
C PHE A 132 -10.63 -0.42 3.47
N GLY A 133 -10.14 -0.80 4.64
CA GLY A 133 -10.55 -2.01 5.37
C GLY A 133 -9.33 -2.51 6.13
N TRP A 134 -9.47 -3.38 7.13
CA TRP A 134 -8.47 -3.65 8.21
C TRP A 134 -8.54 -2.73 9.43
N ALA A 135 -8.11 -3.23 10.59
CA ALA A 135 -8.27 -2.62 11.90
C ALA A 135 -7.74 -1.17 12.05
N ASN A 136 -6.59 -0.84 11.44
CA ASN A 136 -6.08 0.53 11.46
C ASN A 136 -6.39 1.31 10.18
N SER A 137 -7.17 0.77 9.25
CA SER A 137 -7.72 1.60 8.19
C SER A 137 -8.71 2.61 8.76
N TRP A 138 -9.01 3.64 7.98
CA TRP A 138 -9.93 4.69 8.40
C TRP A 138 -11.32 4.14 8.77
N ILE A 139 -11.89 3.28 7.93
CA ILE A 139 -13.16 2.62 8.21
C ILE A 139 -13.05 1.58 9.35
N GLY A 140 -11.90 0.92 9.49
CA GLY A 140 -11.63 0.04 10.63
C GLY A 140 -11.66 0.78 11.97
N LYS A 141 -11.06 1.98 12.04
CA LYS A 141 -11.14 2.83 13.24
C LYS A 141 -12.57 3.24 13.57
N MET A 142 -13.39 3.56 12.58
CA MET A 142 -14.81 3.83 12.81
C MET A 142 -15.55 2.63 13.41
N ILE A 143 -15.31 1.43 12.87
CA ILE A 143 -15.90 0.18 13.38
C ILE A 143 -15.46 -0.10 14.82
N SER A 144 -14.18 0.11 15.13
CA SER A 144 -13.66 -0.08 16.49
C SER A 144 -14.19 0.95 17.49
N LEU A 145 -14.64 2.11 17.02
CA LEU A 145 -15.27 3.17 17.83
C LEU A 145 -16.81 3.11 17.83
N ASP A 146 -17.41 2.06 17.26
CA ASP A 146 -18.86 1.87 17.17
C ASP A 146 -19.60 3.06 16.51
N GLU A 147 -18.95 3.68 15.51
CA GLU A 147 -19.57 4.72 14.69
C GLU A 147 -20.72 4.16 13.84
N LYS A 148 -21.66 5.03 13.47
CA LYS A 148 -22.86 4.62 12.73
C LYS A 148 -22.53 4.12 11.31
N GLU A 149 -23.15 3.01 10.91
CA GLU A 149 -23.05 2.46 9.55
C GLU A 149 -23.38 3.49 8.47
N SER A 150 -24.41 4.32 8.67
CA SER A 150 -24.79 5.37 7.73
C SER A 150 -23.65 6.35 7.41
N LYS A 151 -22.82 6.67 8.42
CA LYS A 151 -21.68 7.56 8.27
C LYS A 151 -20.52 6.89 7.55
N MET A 152 -20.33 5.58 7.77
CA MET A 152 -19.35 4.78 7.02
C MET A 152 -19.71 4.75 5.53
N ILE A 153 -20.98 4.46 5.21
CA ILE A 153 -21.49 4.44 3.84
C ILE A 153 -21.33 5.80 3.15
N GLU A 154 -21.70 6.89 3.83
CA GLU A 154 -21.54 8.25 3.31
C GLU A 154 -20.09 8.54 2.87
N ILE A 155 -19.13 8.09 3.67
CA ILE A 155 -17.71 8.33 3.41
C ILE A 155 -17.17 7.46 2.29
N ILE A 156 -17.61 6.20 2.21
CA ILE A 156 -17.29 5.36 1.07
C ILE A 156 -17.81 6.00 -0.22
N HIS A 157 -19.03 6.52 -0.23
CA HIS A 157 -19.59 7.23 -1.38
C HIS A 157 -18.81 8.50 -1.73
N MET A 158 -18.39 9.30 -0.75
CA MET A 158 -17.53 10.47 -1.02
C MET A 158 -16.19 10.08 -1.67
N LEU A 159 -15.59 8.96 -1.24
CA LEU A 159 -14.38 8.44 -1.87
C LEU A 159 -14.66 7.95 -3.29
N GLN A 160 -15.76 7.23 -3.51
CA GLN A 160 -16.17 6.77 -4.85
C GLN A 160 -16.47 7.93 -5.80
N ASP A 161 -17.13 8.98 -5.32
CA ASP A 161 -17.44 10.18 -6.11
C ASP A 161 -16.16 10.97 -6.47
N THR A 162 -15.15 10.91 -5.60
CA THR A 162 -13.85 11.58 -5.82
C THR A 162 -12.93 10.76 -6.71
N LEU A 163 -12.88 9.44 -6.51
CA LEU A 163 -11.86 8.57 -7.07
C LEU A 163 -12.36 7.69 -8.23
N GLY A 164 -13.68 7.59 -8.41
CA GLY A 164 -14.34 6.61 -9.28
C GLY A 164 -14.76 5.36 -8.50
N LYS A 165 -15.95 4.83 -8.79
CA LYS A 165 -16.50 3.65 -8.12
C LYS A 165 -15.65 2.40 -8.35
N GLU A 166 -15.09 2.28 -9.54
CA GLU A 166 -14.23 1.19 -10.01
C GLU A 166 -12.81 1.21 -9.43
N ASN A 167 -12.52 2.19 -8.56
CA ASN A 167 -11.19 2.46 -8.02
C ASN A 167 -11.15 2.34 -6.50
N VAL A 168 -12.28 2.03 -5.86
CA VAL A 168 -12.48 2.17 -4.42
C VAL A 168 -13.02 0.84 -3.91
N TYR A 169 -12.18 0.08 -3.20
CA TYR A 169 -12.44 -1.29 -2.76
C TYR A 169 -12.39 -1.44 -1.25
N LEU A 170 -13.33 -2.24 -0.72
CA LEU A 170 -13.32 -2.64 0.69
C LEU A 170 -12.32 -3.79 0.90
N GLU A 171 -11.43 -3.66 1.88
CA GLU A 171 -10.39 -4.66 2.16
C GLU A 171 -10.75 -5.59 3.31
N ILE A 172 -10.85 -6.89 2.99
CA ILE A 172 -11.04 -7.98 3.94
C ILE A 172 -9.68 -8.59 4.29
N ILE A 173 -9.43 -8.77 5.58
CA ILE A 173 -8.15 -9.33 6.05
C ILE A 173 -8.30 -10.81 6.41
N ALA A 174 -7.60 -11.68 5.69
CA ALA A 174 -7.58 -13.11 5.92
C ALA A 174 -6.70 -13.47 7.13
N GLN A 175 -7.32 -13.57 8.30
CA GLN A 175 -6.73 -14.03 9.57
C GLN A 175 -7.74 -14.93 10.30
N ASP A 176 -7.26 -15.85 11.13
CA ASP A 176 -8.11 -16.73 11.94
C ASP A 176 -8.93 -15.91 12.95
N TYR A 177 -10.25 -15.94 12.80
CA TYR A 177 -11.18 -15.18 13.66
C TYR A 177 -11.16 -15.60 15.13
N ASN A 178 -10.67 -16.80 15.46
CA ASN A 178 -10.49 -17.22 16.85
C ASN A 178 -9.29 -16.53 17.51
N GLU A 179 -8.30 -16.12 16.73
CA GLU A 179 -7.12 -15.38 17.22
C GLU A 179 -7.30 -13.86 17.11
N THR A 180 -8.02 -13.40 16.07
CA THR A 180 -8.14 -11.98 15.72
C THR A 180 -9.60 -11.50 15.74
N ASN A 181 -10.18 -11.35 16.94
CA ASN A 181 -11.55 -10.85 17.12
C ASN A 181 -11.80 -9.47 16.47
N GLU A 182 -10.81 -8.59 16.46
CA GLU A 182 -10.94 -7.27 15.81
C GLU A 182 -11.12 -7.41 14.29
N SER A 183 -10.29 -8.25 13.65
CA SER A 183 -10.43 -8.56 12.22
C SER A 183 -11.78 -9.21 11.90
N LYS A 184 -12.29 -10.08 12.77
CA LYS A 184 -13.64 -10.66 12.63
C LYS A 184 -14.71 -9.56 12.56
N LYS A 185 -14.76 -8.70 13.58
CA LYS A 185 -15.76 -7.61 13.66
C LYS A 185 -15.68 -6.70 12.42
N VAL A 186 -14.46 -6.32 12.02
CA VAL A 186 -14.24 -5.46 10.87
C VAL A 186 -14.71 -6.14 9.58
N ASN A 187 -14.27 -7.36 9.31
CA ASN A 187 -14.63 -8.06 8.08
C ASN A 187 -16.15 -8.30 7.97
N GLU A 188 -16.82 -8.70 9.05
CA GLU A 188 -18.28 -8.92 9.05
C GLU A 188 -19.05 -7.66 8.67
N ILE A 189 -18.68 -6.50 9.23
CA ILE A 189 -19.33 -5.23 8.92
C ILE A 189 -19.01 -4.77 7.49
N LEU A 190 -17.75 -4.90 7.06
CA LEU A 190 -17.37 -4.50 5.70
C LEU A 190 -18.06 -5.37 4.64
N LEU A 191 -18.19 -6.68 4.86
CA LEU A 191 -18.90 -7.58 3.96
C LEU A 191 -20.40 -7.24 3.89
N ALA A 192 -21.03 -6.93 5.03
CA ALA A 192 -22.43 -6.51 5.06
C ALA A 192 -22.66 -5.18 4.31
N ILE A 193 -21.78 -4.19 4.51
CA ILE A 193 -21.83 -2.92 3.77
C ILE A 193 -21.60 -3.17 2.28
N ALA A 194 -20.63 -4.01 1.92
CA ALA A 194 -20.31 -4.33 0.54
C ALA A 194 -21.49 -4.97 -0.20
N GLU A 195 -22.18 -5.92 0.44
CA GLU A 195 -23.38 -6.55 -0.12
C GLU A 195 -24.52 -5.53 -0.29
N LYS A 196 -24.78 -4.71 0.74
CA LYS A 196 -25.86 -3.72 0.74
C LYS A 196 -25.66 -2.62 -0.31
N GLU A 197 -24.45 -2.09 -0.41
CA GLU A 197 -24.12 -0.96 -1.28
C GLU A 197 -23.49 -1.40 -2.63
N GLN A 198 -23.40 -2.71 -2.87
CA GLN A 198 -22.86 -3.31 -4.11
C GLN A 198 -21.42 -2.84 -4.41
N ILE A 199 -20.55 -2.89 -3.39
CA ILE A 199 -19.16 -2.46 -3.46
C ILE A 199 -18.25 -3.68 -3.61
N GLU A 200 -17.30 -3.63 -4.56
CA GLU A 200 -16.34 -4.73 -4.72
C GLU A 200 -15.39 -4.79 -3.51
N CYS A 201 -15.17 -6.00 -3.00
CA CYS A 201 -14.19 -6.28 -1.96
C CYS A 201 -12.94 -6.95 -2.54
N VAL A 202 -11.81 -6.72 -1.88
CA VAL A 202 -10.55 -7.45 -2.07
C VAL A 202 -10.20 -8.22 -0.80
N VAL A 203 -9.37 -9.25 -0.93
CA VAL A 203 -8.80 -9.98 0.21
C VAL A 203 -7.30 -9.83 0.25
N ASN A 204 -6.75 -9.48 1.41
CA ASN A 204 -5.31 -9.54 1.66
C ASN A 204 -5.06 -10.18 3.03
N ASN A 205 -3.83 -10.53 3.33
CA ASN A 205 -3.44 -10.86 4.69
C ASN A 205 -2.57 -9.77 5.35
N ASN A 206 -2.29 -8.69 4.61
CA ASN A 206 -1.42 -7.59 4.98
C ASN A 206 -0.05 -8.07 5.50
N TYR A 207 0.78 -8.65 4.62
CA TYR A 207 2.03 -9.25 5.06
C TYR A 207 3.05 -8.20 5.53
N PHE A 208 3.85 -8.53 6.56
CA PHE A 208 4.94 -7.68 7.10
C PHE A 208 6.29 -8.39 7.11
N TYR A 209 6.31 -9.68 6.76
CA TYR A 209 7.52 -10.48 6.64
C TYR A 209 7.38 -11.52 5.53
N PRO A 210 8.47 -12.03 4.96
CA PRO A 210 8.39 -13.00 3.87
C PRO A 210 7.92 -14.39 4.33
N ALA A 211 8.56 -14.99 5.34
CA ALA A 211 8.33 -16.37 5.75
C ALA A 211 7.65 -16.48 7.12
N LYS A 212 6.90 -17.57 7.35
CA LYS A 212 6.12 -17.75 8.60
C LYS A 212 7.01 -17.72 9.85
N GLU A 213 8.24 -18.21 9.71
CA GLU A 213 9.26 -18.28 10.76
C GLU A 213 9.78 -16.88 11.17
N ASP A 214 9.62 -15.87 10.32
CA ASP A 214 10.08 -14.51 10.56
C ASP A 214 9.21 -13.75 11.58
N LYS A 215 8.09 -14.33 12.04
CA LYS A 215 7.16 -13.72 13.00
C LYS A 215 7.87 -13.18 14.24
N GLN A 216 8.76 -13.99 14.83
CA GLN A 216 9.49 -13.58 16.05
C GLN A 216 10.44 -12.40 15.77
N ALA A 217 11.08 -12.36 14.60
CA ALA A 217 11.95 -11.26 14.21
C ALA A 217 11.16 -9.95 14.03
N ARG A 218 9.93 -10.02 13.50
CA ARG A 218 9.04 -8.84 13.45
C ARG A 218 8.67 -8.37 14.86
N GLU A 219 8.34 -9.28 15.78
CA GLU A 219 8.03 -8.89 17.16
C GLU A 219 9.19 -8.15 17.85
N VAL A 220 10.43 -8.56 17.56
CA VAL A 220 11.62 -7.84 18.03
C VAL A 220 11.72 -6.44 17.42
N ALA A 221 11.47 -6.29 16.12
CA ALA A 221 11.46 -4.98 15.47
C ALA A 221 10.40 -4.03 16.08
N LEU A 222 9.20 -4.54 16.36
CA LEU A 222 8.14 -3.79 17.03
C LEU A 222 8.54 -3.38 18.45
N ALA A 223 9.14 -4.28 19.23
CA ALA A 223 9.62 -3.95 20.57
C ALA A 223 10.68 -2.84 20.53
N ILE A 224 11.62 -2.90 19.58
CA ILE A 224 12.61 -1.84 19.36
C ILE A 224 11.93 -0.52 19.01
N LYS A 225 10.93 -0.53 18.12
CA LYS A 225 10.17 0.67 17.73
C LYS A 225 9.49 1.33 18.93
N ASP A 226 8.91 0.51 19.79
CA ASP A 226 8.14 0.95 20.94
C ASP A 226 9.04 1.31 22.15
N GLY A 227 10.36 1.11 22.05
CA GLY A 227 11.31 1.33 23.15
C GLY A 227 11.16 0.31 24.29
N LEU A 228 10.65 -0.89 23.98
CA LEU A 228 10.35 -1.96 24.91
C LEU A 228 11.27 -3.17 24.70
N LYS A 229 11.35 -4.03 25.71
CA LYS A 229 12.03 -5.33 25.66
C LYS A 229 11.07 -6.42 25.20
N ILE A 230 11.62 -7.48 24.61
CA ILE A 230 10.82 -8.61 24.10
C ILE A 230 10.04 -9.36 25.21
N TYR A 231 10.49 -9.24 26.46
CA TYR A 231 9.86 -9.85 27.62
C TYR A 231 8.92 -8.90 28.37
N ASP A 232 8.78 -7.64 27.93
CA ASP A 232 7.82 -6.71 28.52
C ASP A 232 6.39 -7.14 28.17
N GLU A 233 5.51 -7.20 29.18
CA GLU A 233 4.15 -7.70 29.00
C GLU A 233 3.28 -6.76 28.16
N ASN A 234 3.51 -5.45 28.28
CA ASN A 234 2.77 -4.39 27.59
C ASN A 234 3.25 -4.14 26.15
N ARG A 235 4.22 -4.90 25.63
CA ARG A 235 4.66 -4.76 24.25
C ARG A 235 3.54 -5.16 23.27
N ARG A 236 3.58 -4.61 22.06
CA ARG A 236 2.72 -5.08 20.97
C ARG A 236 3.04 -6.54 20.62
N LYS A 237 1.99 -7.37 20.57
CA LYS A 237 2.04 -8.78 20.14
C LYS A 237 0.95 -9.01 19.07
N PRO A 238 1.21 -8.69 17.80
CA PRO A 238 0.23 -8.90 16.74
C PRO A 238 -0.22 -10.37 16.71
N LYS A 239 -1.52 -10.59 16.87
CA LYS A 239 -2.16 -11.91 16.72
C LYS A 239 -2.36 -12.20 15.23
N GLY A 240 -2.32 -13.48 14.84
CA GLY A 240 -2.38 -13.88 13.44
C GLY A 240 -1.00 -14.08 12.78
N GLN A 241 -1.03 -14.25 11.46
CA GLN A 241 0.10 -14.63 10.61
C GLN A 241 0.23 -13.65 9.44
N PHE A 242 1.36 -12.96 9.36
CA PHE A 242 1.58 -11.88 8.39
C PHE A 242 2.79 -12.18 7.50
N HIS A 243 3.01 -13.45 7.17
CA HIS A 243 3.95 -13.86 6.12
C HIS A 243 3.31 -13.70 4.75
N ILE A 244 4.08 -13.85 3.67
CA ILE A 244 3.48 -13.92 2.34
C ILE A 244 2.75 -15.26 2.23
N MET A 245 1.42 -15.23 2.33
CA MET A 245 0.56 -16.42 2.25
C MET A 245 0.35 -16.86 0.80
N THR A 246 0.16 -18.15 0.62
CA THR A 246 -0.36 -18.76 -0.61
C THR A 246 -1.87 -18.54 -0.75
N GLU A 247 -2.39 -18.72 -1.97
CA GLU A 247 -3.84 -18.72 -2.20
C GLU A 247 -4.54 -19.80 -1.37
N ALA A 248 -3.92 -20.99 -1.23
CA ALA A 248 -4.47 -22.10 -0.47
C ALA A 248 -4.64 -21.74 1.02
N GLU A 249 -3.63 -21.10 1.62
CA GLU A 249 -3.71 -20.62 3.01
C GLU A 249 -4.84 -19.59 3.19
N ILE A 250 -4.96 -18.63 2.26
CA ILE A 250 -6.03 -17.62 2.32
C ILE A 250 -7.41 -18.28 2.21
N ARG A 251 -7.59 -19.21 1.26
CA ARG A 251 -8.85 -19.96 1.10
C ARG A 251 -9.18 -20.75 2.35
N GLU A 252 -8.23 -21.49 2.89
CA GLU A 252 -8.42 -22.28 4.11
C GLU A 252 -8.84 -21.41 5.29
N ILE A 253 -8.17 -20.27 5.51
CA ILE A 253 -8.52 -19.34 6.59
C ILE A 253 -9.95 -18.80 6.40
N LEU A 254 -10.29 -18.36 5.19
CA LEU A 254 -11.62 -17.79 4.92
C LEU A 254 -12.74 -18.84 5.02
N GLU A 255 -12.51 -20.08 4.56
CA GLU A 255 -13.44 -21.20 4.72
C GLU A 255 -13.64 -21.55 6.19
N ASN A 256 -12.56 -21.62 6.99
CA ASN A 256 -12.63 -21.89 8.42
C ASN A 256 -13.33 -20.75 9.20
N ASN A 257 -13.22 -19.52 8.70
CA ASN A 257 -13.95 -18.37 9.21
C ASN A 257 -15.45 -18.38 8.82
N GLY A 258 -15.88 -19.34 7.99
CA GLY A 258 -17.29 -19.54 7.62
C GLY A 258 -17.74 -18.79 6.36
N LEU A 259 -16.83 -18.26 5.54
CA LEU A 259 -17.20 -17.59 4.29
C LEU A 259 -17.57 -18.62 3.21
N ASP A 260 -18.58 -18.28 2.40
CA ASP A 260 -18.99 -19.11 1.28
C ASP A 260 -17.91 -19.14 0.18
N LYS A 261 -17.74 -20.31 -0.46
CA LYS A 261 -16.72 -20.52 -1.49
C LYS A 261 -16.87 -19.59 -2.70
N ASN A 262 -18.10 -19.17 -3.04
CA ASN A 262 -18.32 -18.24 -4.14
C ASN A 262 -17.82 -16.84 -3.78
N ILE A 263 -18.05 -16.39 -2.53
CA ILE A 263 -17.52 -15.11 -2.04
C ILE A 263 -15.99 -15.14 -2.06
N ILE A 264 -15.38 -16.23 -1.57
CA ILE A 264 -13.92 -16.40 -1.56
C ILE A 264 -13.36 -16.33 -2.99
N ASN A 265 -13.99 -17.02 -3.95
CA ASN A 265 -13.62 -16.98 -5.35
C ASN A 265 -13.73 -15.57 -5.93
N GLN A 266 -14.81 -14.84 -5.62
CA GLN A 266 -15.00 -13.47 -6.07
C GLN A 266 -13.91 -12.54 -5.53
N LEU A 267 -13.58 -12.60 -4.24
CA LEU A 267 -12.51 -11.79 -3.63
C LEU A 267 -11.16 -12.02 -4.33
N ILE A 268 -10.78 -13.28 -4.54
CA ILE A 268 -9.54 -13.66 -5.22
C ILE A 268 -9.53 -13.18 -6.68
N GLN A 269 -10.66 -13.30 -7.38
CA GLN A 269 -10.80 -12.80 -8.74
C GLN A 269 -10.67 -11.27 -8.80
N THR A 270 -11.25 -10.53 -7.85
CA THR A 270 -11.10 -9.07 -7.77
C THR A 270 -9.63 -8.68 -7.56
N ASN A 271 -8.91 -9.37 -6.67
CA ASN A 271 -7.47 -9.15 -6.47
C ASN A 271 -6.68 -9.30 -7.79
N ASN A 272 -6.91 -10.40 -8.50
CA ASN A 272 -6.20 -10.69 -9.75
C ASN A 272 -6.60 -9.73 -10.88
N LYS A 273 -7.89 -9.36 -10.98
CA LYS A 273 -8.41 -8.35 -11.91
C LYS A 273 -7.71 -7.01 -11.70
N ILE A 274 -7.56 -6.58 -10.45
CA ILE A 274 -6.82 -5.37 -10.10
C ILE A 274 -5.35 -5.51 -10.49
N ALA A 275 -4.71 -6.62 -10.12
CA ALA A 275 -3.32 -6.88 -10.46
C ALA A 275 -3.09 -6.83 -11.97
N ASP A 276 -3.99 -7.36 -12.79
CA ASP A 276 -3.93 -7.33 -14.26
C ASP A 276 -4.02 -5.90 -14.81
N GLN A 277 -4.85 -5.04 -14.21
CA GLN A 277 -4.99 -3.63 -14.62
C GLN A 277 -3.75 -2.79 -14.33
N VAL A 278 -2.87 -3.21 -13.41
CA VAL A 278 -1.63 -2.49 -13.13
C VAL A 278 -0.63 -2.67 -14.27
N THR A 279 -0.18 -1.59 -14.87
CA THR A 279 0.76 -1.53 -16.01
C THR A 279 1.97 -0.64 -15.73
N THR A 280 2.16 -0.20 -14.47
CA THR A 280 3.19 0.75 -14.07
C THR A 280 4.58 0.38 -14.59
N ALA A 281 5.15 1.31 -15.36
CA ALA A 281 6.50 1.22 -15.89
C ALA A 281 7.33 2.41 -15.36
N ILE A 282 8.51 2.11 -14.79
CA ILE A 282 9.43 3.13 -14.30
C ILE A 282 10.62 3.20 -15.25
N ASP A 283 10.82 4.38 -15.86
CA ASP A 283 11.96 4.64 -16.73
C ASP A 283 13.20 4.98 -15.88
N LEU A 284 14.08 4.00 -15.67
CA LEU A 284 15.26 4.16 -14.82
C LEU A 284 16.51 4.65 -15.56
N ASN A 285 16.50 4.60 -16.89
CA ASN A 285 17.67 4.91 -17.73
C ASN A 285 17.56 6.29 -18.40
N GLN A 286 16.98 7.27 -17.71
CA GLN A 286 16.87 8.63 -18.23
C GLN A 286 17.99 9.53 -17.71
N THR A 287 18.57 10.32 -18.59
CA THR A 287 19.51 11.38 -18.23
C THR A 287 18.75 12.69 -18.13
N LEU A 288 18.51 13.14 -16.90
CA LEU A 288 17.81 14.40 -16.60
C LEU A 288 18.82 15.46 -16.17
N PHE A 289 19.43 16.14 -17.14
CA PHE A 289 20.25 17.32 -16.83
C PHE A 289 19.38 18.57 -16.66
N PRO A 290 19.64 19.41 -15.65
CA PRO A 290 19.00 20.71 -15.56
C PRO A 290 19.26 21.52 -16.84
N ASN A 291 18.23 22.20 -17.32
CA ASN A 291 18.43 23.16 -18.40
C ASN A 291 19.20 24.35 -17.83
N TYR A 292 20.41 24.61 -18.36
CA TYR A 292 21.20 25.77 -18.00
C TYR A 292 21.03 26.83 -19.10
N GLU A 293 20.41 27.95 -18.76
CA GLU A 293 20.34 29.10 -19.67
C GLU A 293 21.71 29.76 -19.73
N THR A 294 22.52 29.33 -20.71
CA THR A 294 23.87 29.85 -20.90
C THR A 294 23.83 31.35 -21.27
N PRO A 295 24.59 32.21 -20.56
CA PRO A 295 24.81 33.59 -20.97
C PRO A 295 25.32 33.71 -22.42
N GLU A 296 24.93 34.76 -23.12
CA GLU A 296 25.19 34.87 -24.57
C GLU A 296 26.69 34.96 -24.90
N ASP A 297 27.47 35.64 -24.05
CA ASP A 297 28.93 35.72 -24.15
C ASP A 297 29.61 34.35 -24.02
N VAL A 298 29.09 33.48 -23.15
CA VAL A 298 29.57 32.10 -22.99
C VAL A 298 29.17 31.25 -24.20
N LYS A 299 27.99 31.46 -24.80
CA LYS A 299 27.62 30.79 -26.06
C LYS A 299 28.51 31.21 -27.22
N GLU A 300 28.77 32.51 -27.36
CA GLU A 300 29.68 33.05 -28.38
C GLU A 300 31.09 32.47 -28.23
N LEU A 301 31.60 32.42 -26.99
CA LEU A 301 32.88 31.79 -26.67
C LEU A 301 32.89 30.29 -27.02
N TYR A 302 31.83 29.55 -26.67
CA TYR A 302 31.72 28.14 -27.03
C TYR A 302 31.73 27.94 -28.55
N GLU A 303 30.93 28.70 -29.29
CA GLU A 303 30.87 28.63 -30.76
C GLU A 303 32.22 28.96 -31.41
N GLN A 304 32.97 29.91 -30.84
CA GLN A 304 34.31 30.29 -31.30
C GLN A 304 35.33 29.14 -31.13
N TYR A 305 35.27 28.39 -30.03
CA TYR A 305 36.30 27.39 -29.69
C TYR A 305 35.88 25.93 -29.86
N LYS A 306 34.60 25.63 -30.13
CA LYS A 306 34.09 24.23 -30.20
C LYS A 306 34.83 23.36 -31.21
N ALA A 307 35.30 23.94 -32.32
CA ALA A 307 36.05 23.22 -33.34
C ALA A 307 37.43 22.73 -32.83
N GLY A 308 38.01 23.41 -31.84
CA GLY A 308 39.28 23.03 -31.21
C GLY A 308 39.13 22.10 -30.00
N LEU A 309 37.91 21.89 -29.50
CA LEU A 309 37.61 20.98 -28.38
C LEU A 309 37.42 19.53 -28.82
N VAL A 310 37.37 19.26 -30.13
CA VAL A 310 37.35 17.89 -30.65
C VAL A 310 38.75 17.29 -30.53
N VAL A 311 39.00 16.55 -29.46
CA VAL A 311 40.16 15.66 -29.38
C VAL A 311 39.94 14.57 -30.44
N LYS A 312 40.74 14.59 -31.51
CA LYS A 312 40.80 13.46 -32.43
C LYS A 312 41.28 12.24 -31.65
N GLU A 313 40.47 11.18 -31.64
CA GLU A 313 40.90 9.84 -31.22
C GLU A 313 42.07 9.35 -32.09
#